data_AF-A0A2M8CBI5-F1
#
_entry.id   AF-A0A2M8CBI5-F1
#
_cell.length_a   1.000
_cell.length_b   1.000
_cell.length_c   1.000
_cell.angle_alpha   90.00
_cell.angle_beta   90.00
_cell.angle_gamma   90.00
#
_symmetry.space_group_name_H-M   'P 1'
#
loop_
_entity.id
_entity.type
_entity.pdbx_description
1 polymer ?
#
loop_
_entity_poly.entity_id
_entity_poly.type
_entity_poly.pdbx_seq_one_letter_code
_entity_poly.pdbx_strand_id
1 'polypeptide(L)' 'EINKIEERWIPIDSVMEDKLRKNTYTEFKITQIDFNPEIPEETFSLQSLK' A
#
# COMPACT_ATOMS: atom_id res chain seq x y z
N GLU A 1 -3.75 11.37 -3.94
CA GLU A 1 -4.73 11.99 -3.02
C GLU A 1 -4.38 11.60 -1.58
N ILE A 2 -4.76 12.40 -0.58
CA ILE A 2 -4.50 12.11 0.85
C ILE A 2 -5.84 12.12 1.58
N ASN A 3 -6.12 11.08 2.36
CA ASN A 3 -7.33 10.97 3.17
C ASN A 3 -7.02 10.68 4.64
N LYS A 4 -7.90 11.15 5.53
CA LYS A 4 -7.86 10.85 6.96
C LYS A 4 -8.73 9.62 7.24
N ILE A 5 -8.13 8.53 7.69
CA ILE A 5 -8.79 7.26 7.99
C ILE A 5 -8.36 6.85 9.39
N GLU A 6 -9.33 6.62 10.29
CA GLU A 6 -9.07 6.25 11.71
C GLU A 6 -7.98 7.10 12.38
N GLU A 7 -8.14 8.43 12.28
CA GLU A 7 -7.22 9.42 12.85
C GLU A 7 -5.83 9.50 12.18
N ARG A 8 -5.53 8.66 11.19
CA ARG A 8 -4.27 8.64 10.44
C ARG A 8 -4.43 9.31 9.09
N TRP A 9 -3.49 10.16 8.71
CA TRP A 9 -3.43 10.74 7.36
C TRP A 9 -2.62 9.83 6.45
N ILE A 10 -3.27 9.29 5.41
CA ILE A 10 -2.68 8.30 4.51
C ILE A 10 -2.81 8.77 3.06
N PRO A 11 -1.75 8.70 2.25
CA PRO A 11 -1.86 8.89 0.81
C PRO A 11 -2.61 7.70 0.20
N ILE A 12 -3.82 7.92 -0.32
CA ILE A 12 -4.61 6.89 -0.98
C ILE A 12 -4.30 6.76 -2.48
N ASP A 13 -3.69 7.79 -3.09
CA ASP A 13 -3.03 7.64 -4.39
C ASP A 13 -1.62 8.17 -4.31
N SER A 14 -0.69 7.40 -4.87
CA SER A 14 0.71 7.77 -5.05
C SER A 14 1.16 7.44 -6.47
N VAL A 15 1.91 8.35 -7.08
CA VAL A 15 2.50 8.16 -8.41
C VAL A 15 4.01 8.25 -8.28
N MET A 16 4.69 7.19 -8.70
CA MET A 16 6.14 7.09 -8.73
C MET A 16 6.63 7.13 -10.17
N GLU A 17 7.23 8.24 -10.58
CA GLU A 17 7.75 8.42 -11.93
C GLU A 17 9.18 7.90 -12.06
N ASP A 18 9.48 7.20 -13.14
CA ASP A 18 10.85 6.89 -13.53
C ASP A 18 11.50 8.15 -14.13
N LYS A 19 12.57 8.64 -13.49
CA LYS A 19 13.28 9.83 -13.95
C LYS A 19 14.29 9.54 -15.07
N LEU A 20 14.62 8.28 -15.31
CA LEU A 20 15.57 7.83 -16.33
C LEU A 20 14.85 7.38 -17.62
N ARG A 21 13.67 6.78 -17.49
CA ARG A 21 12.83 6.34 -18.61
C ARG A 21 11.65 7.27 -18.81
N LYS A 22 11.53 7.83 -20.02
CA LYS A 22 10.45 8.75 -20.36
C LYS A 22 9.11 8.03 -20.36
N ASN A 23 8.09 8.71 -19.84
CA ASN A 23 6.68 8.28 -19.88
C ASN A 23 6.39 6.95 -19.17
N THR A 24 7.24 6.56 -18.22
CA THR A 24 6.99 5.39 -17.37
C THR A 24 6.82 5.82 -15.93
N TYR A 25 5.75 5.34 -15.30
CA TYR A 25 5.46 5.58 -13.90
C TYR A 25 4.68 4.38 -13.34
N THR A 26 4.72 4.24 -12.03
CA THR A 26 3.92 3.29 -11.27
C THR A 26 2.91 4.07 -10.45
N GLU A 27 1.63 3.76 -10.64
CA GLU A 27 0.57 4.29 -9.78
C GLU A 27 0.21 3.26 -8.71
N PHE A 28 0.08 3.72 -7.47
CA PHE A 28 -0.37 2.94 -6.33
C PHE A 28 -1.65 3.56 -5.78
N LYS A 29 -2.74 2.80 -5.81
CA LYS A 29 -4.06 3.23 -5.30
C LYS A 29 -4.52 2.31 -4.18
N ILE A 30 -4.91 2.89 -3.05
CA ILE A 30 -5.51 2.18 -1.93
C ILE A 30 -7.03 2.20 -2.11
N THR A 31 -7.63 1.03 -2.36
CA THR A 31 -9.09 0.89 -2.51
C THR A 31 -9.78 0.60 -1.19
N GLN A 32 -9.12 -0.14 -0.30
CA GLN A 32 -9.60 -0.51 1.02
C GLN A 32 -8.42 -0.64 1.98
N ILE A 33 -8.61 -0.21 3.23
CA ILE A 33 -7.64 -0.37 4.31
C ILE A 33 -8.40 -0.70 5.58
N ASP A 34 -7.89 -1.68 6.33
CA ASP A 34 -8.39 -2.06 7.64
C ASP A 34 -7.23 -1.96 8.64
N PHE A 35 -7.46 -1.30 9.77
CA PHE A 35 -6.41 -1.00 10.74
C PHE A 35 -6.50 -1.89 11.96
N ASN A 36 -5.33 -2.33 12.41
CA ASN A 36 -5.19 -3.29 13.50
C ASN A 36 -6.01 -4.57 13.30
N PRO A 37 -6.00 -5.18 12.09
CA PRO A 37 -6.64 -6.47 11.92
C PRO A 37 -5.94 -7.52 12.79
N GLU A 38 -6.69 -8.52 13.25
CA GLU A 38 -6.08 -9.69 13.87
C GLU A 38 -5.32 -10.48 12.79
N ILE A 39 -3.99 -10.56 12.92
CA ILE A 39 -3.13 -11.28 11.98
C ILE A 39 -2.63 -12.55 12.68
N PRO A 40 -2.94 -13.76 12.16
CA PRO A 40 -2.42 -15.01 12.70
C PRO A 40 -0.89 -15.04 12.68
N GLU A 41 -0.25 -15.66 13.68
CA GLU A 41 1.22 -15.69 13.80
C GLU A 41 1.90 -16.36 12.60
N GLU A 42 1.24 -17.36 12.00
CA GLU A 42 1.72 -18.08 10.83
C GLU A 42 1.73 -17.25 9.54
N THR A 43 1.07 -16.09 9.53
CA THR A 43 0.95 -15.23 8.34
C THR A 43 2.33 -14.83 7.81
N PHE A 44 3.25 -14.47 8.71
CA PHE A 44 4.60 -14.04 8.36
C PHE A 44 5.60 -15.22 8.38
N SER A 45 5.32 -16.26 7.59
CA SER A 45 6.19 -17.42 7.45
C SER A 45 6.63 -17.65 6.00
N LEU A 46 7.78 -18.31 5.78
CA LEU A 46 8.21 -18.70 4.44
C LEU A 46 7.22 -19.69 3.80
N GLN A 47 6.58 -20.52 4.62
CA GLN A 47 5.54 -21.44 4.16
C GLN A 47 4.33 -20.73 3.55
N SER A 48 4.08 -19.47 3.94
CA SER A 48 2.99 -18.63 3.41
C SER A 48 3.28 -18.06 2.02
N LEU A 49 4.54 -18.09 1.54
CA LEU A 49 4.96 -17.54 0.23
C LEU A 49 4.81 -18.53 -0.95
N LYS A 50 3.97 -19.56 -0.81
CA LYS A 50 3.82 -20.64 -1.81
C LYS A 50 3.50 -20.14 -3.22
#